data_AF-A0A1V5HU18-F1
#
_entry.id   AF-A0A1V5HU18-F1
#
_cell.length_a   1.000
_cell.length_b   1.000
_cell.length_c   1.000
_cell.angle_alpha   90.00
_cell.angle_beta   90.00
_cell.angle_gamma   90.00
#
_symmetry.space_group_name_H-M   'P 1'
#
loop_
_entity.id
_entity.type
_entity.pdbx_description
1 polymer ?
#
loop_
_entity_poly.entity_id
_entity_poly.type
_entity_poly.pdbx_seq_one_letter_code
_entity_poly.pdbx_strand_id
1 'polypeptide(L)'
;MPVAALMPVADSPTILDYATRIRVPLYPAQRFALKLSYGLELDDVPGAIRVHHPLSNTVMESLSEREYLDYLQRKGGASIRPDGEPAIVIADFGRRSGSTTLSVCIAGFELSKMLSLPKANRTGVLRSRHVTFIGTDKDQAKLAKAAMSSQAPWRLEDTLAQPESDTIGGWKFPNNSQIRFKSSHSKGLIGCMSVITDFGTFLEKDASRIVQWLYRSARKSDFKAFFLGKNGSVCLRRLRPSMSFRIPSWDMNPVLDEKTMREHPAEYCV
;
A
#
# COMPACT_ATOMS: atom_id res chain seq x y z
N MET A 1 26.21 4.26 -20.55
CA MET A 1 25.08 4.68 -21.39
C MET A 1 24.38 5.85 -20.72
N PRO A 2 23.88 6.86 -21.45
CA PRO A 2 23.15 7.96 -20.83
C PRO A 2 21.87 7.39 -20.21
N VAL A 3 21.64 7.72 -18.93
CA VAL A 3 20.37 7.45 -18.24
C VAL A 3 19.28 8.00 -19.14
N ALA A 4 18.52 7.11 -19.80
CA ALA A 4 17.40 7.49 -20.65
C ALA A 4 16.58 8.50 -19.86
N ALA A 5 16.36 9.68 -20.45
CA ALA A 5 15.74 10.83 -19.80
C ALA A 5 14.59 10.33 -18.94
N LEU A 6 14.76 10.42 -17.61
CA LEU A 6 13.69 10.19 -16.65
C LEU A 6 12.57 11.11 -17.12
N MET A 7 11.56 10.57 -17.82
CA MET A 7 10.41 11.37 -18.19
C MET A 7 9.91 11.97 -16.88
N PRO A 8 9.83 13.30 -16.76
CA PRO A 8 9.46 13.91 -15.49
C PRO A 8 8.10 13.34 -15.11
N VAL A 9 8.07 12.63 -13.99
CA VAL A 9 6.83 12.15 -13.39
C VAL A 9 6.10 13.31 -12.67
N ALA A 10 6.64 14.53 -12.79
CA ALA A 10 6.05 15.76 -12.31
C ALA A 10 4.65 16.05 -12.91
N ASP A 11 4.27 15.38 -14.00
CA ASP A 11 3.02 15.62 -14.71
C ASP A 11 1.83 14.78 -14.19
N SER A 12 2.00 13.93 -13.17
CA SER A 12 0.89 13.18 -12.57
C SER A 12 0.48 13.84 -11.24
N PRO A 13 -0.56 14.71 -11.22
CA PRO A 13 -0.90 15.48 -10.03
C PRO A 13 -1.46 14.60 -8.91
N THR A 14 -2.10 13.47 -9.24
CA THR A 14 -2.64 12.53 -8.24
C THR A 14 -2.16 11.10 -8.44
N ILE A 15 -2.33 10.26 -7.41
CA ILE A 15 -2.03 8.83 -7.51
C ILE A 15 -2.95 8.11 -8.51
N LEU A 16 -4.17 8.64 -8.72
CA LEU A 16 -5.11 8.07 -9.67
C LEU A 16 -4.63 8.31 -11.10
N ASP A 17 -4.11 9.50 -11.39
CA ASP A 17 -3.51 9.81 -12.70
C ASP A 17 -2.28 8.94 -12.96
N TYR A 18 -1.48 8.73 -11.92
CA TYR A 18 -0.33 7.83 -11.99
C TYR A 18 -0.77 6.39 -12.32
N ALA A 19 -1.77 5.86 -11.61
CA ALA A 19 -2.33 4.52 -11.87
C ALA A 19 -2.83 4.38 -13.32
N THR A 20 -3.57 5.37 -13.82
CA THR A 20 -4.02 5.43 -15.21
C THR A 20 -2.85 5.43 -16.19
N ARG A 21 -1.81 6.22 -15.92
CA ARG A 21 -0.61 6.32 -16.77
C ARG A 21 0.14 4.99 -16.87
N ILE A 22 0.28 4.26 -15.77
CA ILE A 22 0.90 2.93 -15.76
C ILE A 22 -0.09 1.80 -16.10
N ARG A 23 -1.30 2.16 -16.57
CA ARG A 23 -2.37 1.23 -16.99
C ARG A 23 -2.72 0.20 -15.92
N VAL A 24 -2.71 0.62 -14.66
CA VAL A 24 -3.17 -0.21 -13.53
C VAL A 24 -4.67 0.04 -13.36
N PRO A 25 -5.54 -0.94 -13.67
CA PRO A 25 -6.95 -0.82 -13.36
C PRO A 25 -7.13 -0.87 -11.83
N LEU A 26 -7.90 0.07 -11.30
CA LEU A 26 -8.23 0.14 -9.88
C LEU A 26 -9.69 -0.24 -9.69
N TYR A 27 -9.95 -1.20 -8.80
CA TYR A 27 -11.32 -1.49 -8.35
C TYR A 27 -11.87 -0.32 -7.53
N PRO A 28 -13.21 -0.17 -7.42
CA PRO A 28 -13.83 0.92 -6.66
C PRO A 28 -13.30 1.05 -5.22
N ALA A 29 -13.22 -0.05 -4.46
CA ALA A 29 -12.68 0.00 -3.11
C ALA A 29 -11.19 0.39 -3.05
N GLN A 30 -10.40 0.04 -4.07
CA GLN A 30 -8.99 0.44 -4.17
C GLN A 30 -8.86 1.93 -4.45
N ARG A 31 -9.64 2.44 -5.40
CA ARG A 31 -9.70 3.87 -5.72
C ARG A 31 -10.11 4.68 -4.49
N PHE A 32 -11.16 4.24 -3.79
CA PHE A 32 -11.61 4.81 -2.51
C PHE A 32 -10.49 4.83 -1.46
N ALA A 33 -9.81 3.70 -1.24
CA ALA A 33 -8.72 3.62 -0.28
C ALA A 33 -7.57 4.57 -0.63
N LEU A 34 -7.21 4.67 -1.91
CA LEU A 34 -6.19 5.61 -2.37
C LEU A 34 -6.62 7.05 -2.15
N LYS A 35 -7.85 7.42 -2.53
CA LYS A 35 -8.36 8.78 -2.31
C LYS A 35 -8.26 9.19 -0.85
N LEU A 36 -8.74 8.34 0.06
CA LEU A 36 -8.61 8.58 1.51
C LEU A 36 -7.16 8.68 1.97
N SER A 37 -6.28 7.83 1.45
CA SER A 37 -4.86 7.81 1.84
C SER A 37 -4.08 9.04 1.39
N TYR A 38 -4.56 9.70 0.33
CA TYR A 38 -3.92 10.82 -0.33
C TYR A 38 -4.69 12.14 -0.17
N GLY A 39 -5.74 12.16 0.65
CA GLY A 39 -6.55 13.36 0.87
C GLY A 39 -7.26 13.86 -0.39
N LEU A 40 -7.59 12.95 -1.32
CA LEU A 40 -8.36 13.29 -2.52
C LEU A 40 -9.85 13.30 -2.21
N GLU A 41 -10.61 14.09 -2.95
CA GLU A 41 -12.06 14.18 -2.79
C GLU A 41 -12.75 12.84 -3.08
N LEU A 42 -13.59 12.44 -2.13
CA LEU A 42 -14.51 11.31 -2.29
C LEU A 42 -15.69 11.73 -3.16
N ASP A 43 -16.04 10.88 -4.11
CA ASP A 43 -17.19 11.11 -4.97
C ASP A 43 -18.52 10.71 -4.32
N ASP A 44 -19.59 11.35 -4.78
CA ASP A 44 -20.96 11.10 -4.35
C ASP A 44 -21.72 10.26 -5.40
N VAL A 45 -21.01 9.48 -6.23
CA VAL A 45 -21.64 8.70 -7.30
C VAL A 45 -22.40 7.52 -6.67
N PRO A 46 -23.74 7.48 -6.77
CA PRO A 46 -24.52 6.43 -6.13
C PRO A 46 -24.13 5.05 -6.66
N GLY A 47 -23.94 4.11 -5.73
CA GLY A 47 -23.64 2.73 -6.06
C GLY A 47 -22.25 2.46 -6.67
N ALA A 48 -21.32 3.40 -6.53
CA ALA A 48 -19.92 3.22 -6.93
C ALA A 48 -19.26 2.00 -6.26
N ILE A 49 -19.63 1.72 -5.01
CA ILE A 49 -19.12 0.60 -4.21
C ILE A 49 -20.28 -0.32 -3.84
N ARG A 50 -20.08 -1.62 -4.02
CA ARG A 50 -21.09 -2.63 -3.68
C ARG A 50 -20.61 -3.40 -2.46
N VAL A 51 -21.40 -3.37 -1.39
CA VAL A 51 -21.12 -4.14 -0.18
C VAL A 51 -21.83 -5.47 -0.31
N HIS A 52 -21.06 -6.54 -0.40
CA HIS A 52 -21.57 -7.90 -0.52
C HIS A 52 -21.69 -8.57 0.83
N HIS A 53 -22.69 -9.44 0.97
CA HIS A 53 -22.77 -10.35 2.11
C HIS A 53 -21.64 -11.38 2.03
N PRO A 54 -20.88 -11.60 3.11
CA PRO A 54 -19.65 -12.39 3.07
C PRO A 54 -19.85 -13.87 2.72
N LEU A 55 -21.04 -14.44 2.92
CA LEU A 55 -21.29 -15.87 2.66
C LEU A 55 -22.12 -16.15 1.42
N SER A 56 -22.94 -15.20 0.98
CA SER A 56 -23.94 -15.42 -0.08
C SER A 56 -23.63 -14.63 -1.36
N ASN A 57 -22.59 -13.79 -1.35
CA ASN A 57 -22.23 -12.87 -2.44
C ASN A 57 -23.36 -11.93 -2.89
N THR A 58 -24.47 -11.88 -2.16
CA THR A 58 -25.59 -11.00 -2.44
C THR A 58 -25.22 -9.57 -2.08
N VAL A 59 -25.47 -8.62 -3.00
CA VAL A 59 -25.28 -7.18 -2.72
C VAL A 59 -26.26 -6.79 -1.60
N MET A 60 -25.70 -6.36 -0.46
CA MET A 60 -26.47 -5.87 0.68
C MET A 60 -26.76 -4.39 0.53
N GLU A 61 -25.75 -3.61 0.15
CA GLU A 61 -25.83 -2.16 0.02
C GLU A 61 -25.04 -1.74 -1.22
N SER A 62 -25.50 -0.69 -1.90
CA SER A 62 -24.79 -0.05 -3.00
C SER A 62 -24.62 1.41 -2.62
N LEU A 63 -23.38 1.83 -2.43
CA LEU A 63 -23.00 3.07 -1.75
C LEU A 63 -22.08 3.90 -2.65
N SER A 64 -22.18 5.23 -2.55
CA SER A 64 -21.11 6.13 -2.99
C SER A 64 -19.86 6.00 -2.13
N GLU A 65 -18.75 6.63 -2.52
CA GLU A 65 -17.53 6.62 -1.71
C GLU A 65 -17.74 7.28 -0.34
N ARG A 66 -18.52 8.37 -0.26
CA ARG A 66 -18.84 9.02 1.03
C ARG A 66 -19.72 8.15 1.92
N GLU A 67 -20.78 7.59 1.36
CA GLU A 67 -21.67 6.68 2.10
C GLU A 67 -20.91 5.42 2.56
N TYR A 68 -19.95 4.95 1.77
CA TYR A 68 -19.10 3.82 2.14
C TYR A 68 -18.16 4.17 3.31
N LEU A 69 -17.61 5.38 3.36
CA LEU A 69 -16.85 5.83 4.54
C LEU A 69 -17.73 5.84 5.79
N ASP A 70 -18.94 6.38 5.70
CA ASP A 70 -19.90 6.41 6.81
C ASP A 70 -20.30 4.99 7.25
N TYR A 71 -20.51 4.10 6.29
CA TYR A 71 -20.72 2.67 6.55
C TYR A 71 -19.55 2.06 7.34
N LEU A 72 -18.31 2.27 6.89
CA LEU A 72 -17.12 1.75 7.57
C LEU A 72 -16.95 2.35 8.97
N GLN A 73 -17.23 3.64 9.17
CA GLN A 73 -17.16 4.29 10.49
C GLN A 73 -18.20 3.70 11.44
N ARG A 74 -19.45 3.50 11.00
CA ARG A 74 -20.51 2.87 11.81
C ARG A 74 -20.17 1.43 12.19
N LYS A 75 -19.51 0.68 11.30
CA LYS A 75 -19.05 -0.69 11.57
C LYS A 75 -17.75 -0.76 12.39
N GLY A 76 -17.16 0.38 12.77
CA GLY A 76 -15.87 0.42 13.46
C GLY A 76 -14.66 -0.01 12.60
N GLY A 77 -14.86 -0.10 11.28
CA GLY A 77 -13.85 -0.44 10.28
C GLY A 77 -12.98 0.74 9.88
N ALA A 78 -13.44 1.98 10.07
CA ALA A 78 -12.66 3.18 9.79
C ALA A 78 -12.51 4.10 11.01
N SER A 79 -11.30 4.62 11.24
CA SER A 79 -11.02 5.68 12.23
C SER A 79 -10.57 7.01 11.60
N ILE A 80 -10.65 7.09 10.27
CA ILE A 80 -10.23 8.24 9.47
C ILE A 80 -11.42 9.18 9.29
N ARG A 81 -11.16 10.48 9.46
CA ARG A 81 -12.09 11.55 9.09
C ARG A 81 -11.74 12.06 7.67
N PRO A 82 -12.71 12.56 6.90
CA PRO A 82 -12.49 13.01 5.51
C PRO A 82 -11.36 14.03 5.34
N ASP A 83 -11.06 14.80 6.38
CA ASP A 83 -10.11 15.92 6.42
C ASP A 83 -8.70 15.54 6.92
N GLY A 84 -8.46 14.27 7.27
CA GLY A 84 -7.20 13.86 7.90
C GLY A 84 -6.41 12.84 7.08
N GLU A 85 -5.21 13.21 6.62
CA GLU A 85 -4.28 12.24 6.02
C GLU A 85 -3.93 11.12 7.02
N PRO A 86 -4.18 9.84 6.69
CA PRO A 86 -3.77 8.74 7.53
C PRO A 86 -2.26 8.48 7.36
N ALA A 87 -1.54 8.42 8.48
CA ALA A 87 -0.14 7.96 8.48
C ALA A 87 -0.04 6.45 8.17
N ILE A 88 -1.10 5.68 8.42
CA ILE A 88 -1.14 4.23 8.23
C ILE A 88 -2.49 3.87 7.62
N VAL A 89 -2.44 3.03 6.59
CA VAL A 89 -3.61 2.54 5.84
C VAL A 89 -3.53 1.03 5.85
N ILE A 90 -4.56 0.38 6.38
CA ILE A 90 -4.72 -1.08 6.30
C ILE A 90 -5.91 -1.30 5.35
N ALA A 91 -5.68 -1.99 4.26
CA ALA A 91 -6.74 -2.28 3.31
C ALA A 91 -6.62 -3.74 2.89
N ASP A 92 -7.60 -4.54 3.28
CA ASP A 92 -7.67 -5.91 2.81
C ASP A 92 -8.67 -5.99 1.66
N PHE A 93 -8.16 -6.28 0.47
CA PHE A 93 -8.94 -6.34 -0.76
C PHE A 93 -9.31 -7.76 -1.19
N GLY A 94 -8.89 -8.79 -0.44
CA GLY A 94 -9.15 -10.17 -0.86
C GLY A 94 -8.04 -10.74 -1.76
N ARG A 95 -8.06 -12.06 -1.97
CA ARG A 95 -7.10 -12.76 -2.84
C ARG A 95 -7.39 -12.38 -4.31
N ARG A 96 -6.33 -12.23 -5.13
CA ARG A 96 -6.42 -11.84 -6.57
C ARG A 96 -7.03 -10.48 -6.87
N SER A 97 -7.28 -9.66 -5.86
CA SER A 97 -7.71 -8.27 -6.01
C SER A 97 -6.67 -7.34 -6.64
N GLY A 98 -5.46 -7.84 -6.92
CA GLY A 98 -4.39 -7.00 -7.44
C GLY A 98 -3.64 -6.23 -6.35
N SER A 99 -3.70 -6.65 -5.07
CA SER A 99 -2.92 -6.04 -3.98
C SER A 99 -1.44 -5.81 -4.31
N THR A 100 -0.77 -6.76 -4.99
CA THR A 100 0.62 -6.58 -5.44
C THR A 100 0.76 -5.46 -6.48
N THR A 101 -0.13 -5.43 -7.47
CA THR A 101 -0.17 -4.37 -8.50
C THR A 101 -0.42 -3.00 -7.87
N LEU A 102 -1.39 -2.92 -6.96
CA LEU A 102 -1.67 -1.71 -6.20
C LEU A 102 -0.45 -1.27 -5.37
N SER A 103 0.22 -2.21 -4.71
CA SER A 103 1.43 -1.95 -3.93
C SER A 103 2.53 -1.32 -4.78
N VAL A 104 2.75 -1.86 -5.98
CA VAL A 104 3.71 -1.34 -6.96
C VAL A 104 3.30 0.04 -7.46
N CYS A 105 2.01 0.26 -7.71
CA CYS A 105 1.47 1.57 -8.09
C CYS A 105 1.78 2.62 -7.02
N ILE A 106 1.47 2.33 -5.75
CA ILE A 106 1.72 3.25 -4.64
C ILE A 106 3.23 3.50 -4.47
N ALA A 107 4.05 2.44 -4.47
CA ALA A 107 5.49 2.56 -4.34
C ALA A 107 6.11 3.37 -5.49
N GLY A 108 5.63 3.15 -6.72
CA GLY A 108 6.04 3.91 -7.90
C GLY A 108 5.66 5.38 -7.81
N PHE A 109 4.42 5.69 -7.43
CA PHE A 109 3.96 7.06 -7.26
C PHE A 109 4.76 7.81 -6.17
N GLU A 110 5.03 7.18 -5.04
CA GLU A 110 5.83 7.81 -3.97
C GLU A 110 7.28 7.98 -4.39
N LEU A 111 7.85 6.98 -5.05
CA LEU A 111 9.20 7.11 -5.60
C LEU A 111 9.28 8.24 -6.61
N SER A 112 8.27 8.41 -7.45
CA SER A 112 8.26 9.44 -8.49
C SER A 112 8.23 10.86 -7.90
N LYS A 113 7.47 11.08 -6.83
CA LYS A 113 7.54 12.30 -6.02
C LYS A 113 8.93 12.51 -5.42
N MET A 114 9.56 11.45 -4.92
CA MET A 114 10.92 11.57 -4.38
C MET A 114 11.94 11.92 -5.45
N LEU A 115 11.76 11.47 -6.69
CA LEU A 115 12.65 11.75 -7.82
C LEU A 115 12.53 13.17 -8.35
N SER A 116 11.35 13.80 -8.25
CA SER A 116 11.17 15.21 -8.66
C SER A 116 11.80 16.20 -7.70
N LEU A 117 12.08 15.78 -6.47
CA LEU A 117 12.71 16.62 -5.47
C LEU A 117 14.22 16.79 -5.76
N PRO A 118 14.80 17.96 -5.45
CA PRO A 118 16.23 18.21 -5.59
C PRO A 118 17.06 17.16 -4.83
N LYS A 119 18.28 16.93 -5.31
CA LYS A 119 19.25 16.05 -4.66
C LYS A 119 19.38 16.44 -3.19
N ALA A 120 19.25 15.45 -2.30
CA ALA A 120 19.44 15.67 -0.88
C ALA A 120 20.86 16.23 -0.64
N ASN A 121 20.95 17.44 -0.09
CA ASN A 121 22.23 18.07 0.21
C ASN A 121 22.97 17.28 1.29
N ARG A 122 24.31 17.21 1.17
CA ARG A 122 25.22 16.54 2.13
C ARG A 122 25.13 17.11 3.56
N THR A 123 24.50 18.27 3.76
CA THR A 123 24.38 19.02 5.02
C THR A 123 23.33 18.47 6.01
N GLY A 124 22.76 17.30 5.76
CA GLY A 124 22.21 16.45 6.84
C GLY A 124 20.74 16.63 7.22
N VAL A 125 19.98 17.54 6.60
CA VAL A 125 18.56 17.72 6.93
C VAL A 125 17.64 16.83 6.09
N LEU A 126 17.97 16.61 4.81
CA LEU A 126 17.22 15.70 3.96
C LEU A 126 17.78 14.28 4.12
N ARG A 127 17.26 13.57 5.14
CA ARG A 127 17.49 12.13 5.31
C ARG A 127 17.26 11.40 3.99
N SER A 128 18.12 10.43 3.71
CA SER A 128 17.97 9.49 2.60
C SER A 128 16.51 9.05 2.46
N ARG A 129 15.91 9.28 1.29
CA ARG A 129 14.50 8.97 1.02
C ARG A 129 14.41 7.53 0.54
N HIS A 130 13.74 6.69 1.32
CA HIS A 130 13.60 5.28 0.99
C HIS A 130 12.14 4.87 0.99
N VAL A 131 11.72 4.25 -0.11
CA VAL A 131 10.52 3.41 -0.17
C VAL A 131 10.96 1.98 0.13
N THR A 132 10.34 1.31 1.10
CA THR A 132 10.62 -0.11 1.37
C THR A 132 9.39 -0.94 1.10
N PHE A 133 9.51 -1.89 0.18
CA PHE A 133 8.55 -2.95 0.00
C PHE A 133 8.90 -4.10 0.94
N ILE A 134 7.91 -4.59 1.70
CA ILE A 134 8.07 -5.69 2.64
C ILE A 134 7.12 -6.81 2.21
N GLY A 135 7.68 -7.87 1.66
CA GLY A 135 6.93 -9.10 1.42
C GLY A 135 6.91 -9.97 2.67
N THR A 136 5.89 -10.81 2.83
CA THR A 136 5.83 -11.80 3.91
C THR A 136 7.07 -12.71 3.92
N ASP A 137 7.55 -13.10 2.74
CA ASP A 137 8.77 -13.87 2.54
C ASP A 137 9.60 -13.28 1.39
N LYS A 138 10.73 -13.95 1.08
CA LYS A 138 11.62 -13.52 0.00
C LYS A 138 10.94 -13.60 -1.37
N ASP A 139 10.09 -14.58 -1.62
CA ASP A 139 9.50 -14.77 -2.94
C ASP A 139 8.39 -13.74 -3.22
N GLN A 140 7.59 -13.37 -2.22
CA GLN A 140 6.63 -12.26 -2.35
C GLN A 140 7.32 -10.93 -2.64
N ALA A 141 8.45 -10.65 -2.00
CA ALA A 141 9.19 -9.43 -2.28
C ALA A 141 9.94 -9.48 -3.63
N LYS A 142 10.35 -10.66 -4.12
CA LYS A 142 10.82 -10.83 -5.51
C LYS A 142 9.70 -10.58 -6.53
N LEU A 143 8.50 -11.09 -6.28
CA LEU A 143 7.33 -10.87 -7.15
C LEU A 143 7.00 -9.38 -7.26
N ALA A 144 7.03 -8.66 -6.14
CA ALA A 144 6.86 -7.22 -6.12
C ALA A 144 7.97 -6.49 -6.89
N LYS A 145 9.24 -6.90 -6.72
CA LYS A 145 10.36 -6.35 -7.50
C LYS A 145 10.13 -6.55 -9.00
N ALA A 146 9.78 -7.77 -9.42
CA ALA A 146 9.53 -8.10 -10.82
C ALA A 146 8.36 -7.29 -11.41
N ALA A 147 7.25 -7.18 -10.67
CA ALA A 147 6.10 -6.38 -11.08
C ALA A 147 6.45 -4.89 -11.19
N MET A 148 7.28 -4.37 -10.28
CA MET A 148 7.75 -2.99 -10.38
C MET A 148 8.69 -2.77 -11.57
N SER A 149 9.60 -3.70 -11.85
CA SER A 149 10.45 -3.63 -13.04
C SER A 149 9.66 -3.63 -14.35
N SER A 150 8.54 -4.34 -14.41
CA SER A 150 7.72 -4.41 -15.63
C SER A 150 6.76 -3.23 -15.81
N GLN A 151 6.30 -2.63 -14.71
CA GLN A 151 5.30 -1.55 -14.72
C GLN A 151 5.88 -0.15 -14.54
N ALA A 152 7.12 -0.03 -14.05
CA ALA A 152 7.74 1.27 -13.85
C ALA A 152 7.92 1.99 -15.19
N PRO A 153 7.48 3.26 -15.31
CA PRO A 153 7.66 4.04 -16.53
C PRO A 153 9.12 4.46 -16.75
N TRP A 154 10.02 4.18 -15.79
CA TRP A 154 11.45 4.41 -15.88
C TRP A 154 12.18 3.07 -16.03
N ARG A 155 13.13 3.00 -16.97
CA ARG A 155 14.01 1.84 -17.12
C ARG A 155 14.96 1.77 -15.93
N LEU A 156 14.88 0.68 -15.17
CA LEU A 156 15.70 0.43 -14.01
C LEU A 156 16.80 -0.55 -14.38
N GLU A 157 18.05 -0.08 -14.39
CA GLU A 157 19.18 -0.99 -14.20
C GLU A 157 19.32 -1.27 -12.70
N ASP A 158 19.52 -2.54 -12.33
CA ASP A 158 19.80 -2.93 -10.95
C ASP A 158 21.09 -2.22 -10.49
N THR A 159 20.92 -1.16 -9.69
CA THR A 159 22.01 -0.24 -9.29
C THR A 159 22.46 -0.46 -7.85
N LEU A 160 21.73 -1.25 -7.05
CA LEU A 160 22.21 -1.69 -5.75
C LEU A 160 23.20 -2.85 -5.96
N ALA A 161 24.47 -2.47 -6.12
CA ALA A 161 25.58 -3.37 -6.47
C ALA A 161 25.85 -4.50 -5.46
N GLN A 162 25.33 -4.40 -4.23
CA GLN A 162 25.33 -5.51 -3.28
C GLN A 162 24.05 -5.47 -2.43
N PRO A 163 23.20 -6.52 -2.48
CA PRO A 163 22.18 -6.66 -1.46
C PRO A 163 22.84 -6.78 -0.09
N GLU A 164 22.48 -5.91 0.86
CA GLU A 164 22.61 -6.25 2.29
C GLU A 164 22.05 -7.68 2.47
N SER A 165 22.58 -8.51 3.37
CA SER A 165 22.20 -9.94 3.51
C SER A 165 20.68 -10.23 3.52
N ASP A 166 19.91 -9.22 3.94
CA ASP A 166 18.48 -9.27 4.16
C ASP A 166 17.66 -8.48 3.11
N THR A 167 18.30 -7.83 2.15
CA THR A 167 17.66 -7.10 1.05
C THR A 167 17.69 -7.96 -0.21
N ILE A 168 16.54 -8.14 -0.85
CA ILE A 168 16.43 -8.94 -2.08
C ILE A 168 17.01 -8.19 -3.27
N GLY A 169 16.91 -6.87 -3.21
CA GLY A 169 17.46 -5.95 -4.18
C GLY A 169 16.74 -4.61 -4.06
N GLY A 170 16.97 -3.77 -5.07
CA GLY A 170 16.37 -2.46 -5.15
C GLY A 170 17.15 -1.55 -6.07
N TRP A 171 16.74 -0.30 -6.12
CA TRP A 171 17.29 0.69 -7.03
C TRP A 171 17.71 1.94 -6.27
N LYS A 172 18.84 2.51 -6.68
CA LYS A 172 19.34 3.79 -6.15
C LYS A 172 19.39 4.81 -7.28
N PHE A 173 18.86 5.98 -7.00
CA PHE A 173 18.72 7.04 -7.98
C PHE A 173 19.76 8.16 -7.77
N PRO A 174 20.04 8.97 -8.81
CA PRO A 174 21.05 10.04 -8.75
C PRO A 174 20.85 11.06 -7.63
N ASN A 175 19.59 11.26 -7.21
CA ASN A 175 19.22 12.18 -6.13
C ASN A 175 19.31 11.56 -4.72
N ASN A 176 19.93 10.39 -4.59
CA ASN A 176 20.03 9.55 -3.37
C ASN A 176 18.72 8.92 -2.89
N SER A 177 17.60 9.06 -3.62
CA SER A 177 16.41 8.27 -3.34
C SER A 177 16.68 6.79 -3.62
N GLN A 178 15.99 5.91 -2.89
CA GLN A 178 16.11 4.47 -3.09
C GLN A 178 14.75 3.80 -2.93
N ILE A 179 14.63 2.67 -3.58
CA ILE A 179 13.60 1.69 -3.25
C ILE A 179 14.25 0.36 -2.92
N ARG A 180 13.76 -0.29 -1.87
CA ARG A 180 14.30 -1.55 -1.34
C ARG A 180 13.20 -2.59 -1.27
N PHE A 181 13.53 -3.84 -1.57
CA PHE A 181 12.66 -4.99 -1.40
C PHE A 181 13.21 -5.88 -0.30
N LYS A 182 12.44 -6.07 0.76
CA LYS A 182 12.81 -6.86 1.94
C LYS A 182 11.74 -7.91 2.24
N SER A 183 12.16 -9.00 2.87
CA SER A 183 11.22 -9.92 3.52
C SER A 183 10.88 -9.42 4.91
N SER A 184 9.77 -9.89 5.50
CA SER A 184 9.37 -9.57 6.88
C SER A 184 10.49 -9.85 7.90
N HIS A 185 11.24 -10.94 7.73
CA HIS A 185 12.29 -11.34 8.67
C HIS A 185 13.53 -10.43 8.65
N SER A 186 13.67 -9.59 7.61
CA SER A 186 14.83 -8.72 7.39
C SER A 186 15.00 -7.71 8.53
N LYS A 187 16.23 -7.54 9.02
CA LYS A 187 16.54 -6.49 10.01
C LYS A 187 16.63 -5.11 9.34
N GLY A 188 16.49 -4.06 10.16
CA GLY A 188 16.72 -2.68 9.74
C GLY A 188 15.75 -2.21 8.67
N LEU A 189 14.45 -2.20 8.99
CA LEU A 189 13.50 -1.45 8.18
C LEU A 189 13.90 0.03 8.27
N ILE A 190 14.13 0.67 7.13
CA ILE A 190 14.55 2.07 7.03
C ILE A 190 13.78 2.65 5.85
N GLY A 191 12.99 3.68 6.10
CA GLY A 191 12.37 4.46 5.03
C GLY A 191 11.29 5.41 5.51
N CYS A 192 10.92 6.31 4.61
CA CYS A 192 9.79 7.22 4.79
C CYS A 192 8.47 6.58 4.35
N MET A 193 8.52 5.39 3.72
CA MET A 193 7.34 4.66 3.35
C MET A 193 7.56 3.15 3.43
N SER A 194 6.52 2.41 3.84
CA SER A 194 6.51 0.94 3.73
C SER A 194 5.23 0.43 3.09
N VAL A 195 5.37 -0.52 2.16
CA VAL A 195 4.23 -1.25 1.59
C VAL A 195 4.38 -2.72 1.94
N ILE A 196 3.38 -3.25 2.65
CA ILE A 196 3.34 -4.64 3.11
C ILE A 196 2.25 -5.36 2.36
N THR A 197 2.62 -6.40 1.62
CA THR A 197 1.64 -7.31 1.01
C THR A 197 1.40 -8.53 1.87
N ASP A 198 0.21 -9.09 1.73
CA ASP A 198 -0.21 -10.32 2.41
C ASP A 198 -0.22 -10.17 3.94
N PHE A 199 -0.82 -9.06 4.39
CA PHE A 199 -0.80 -8.65 5.79
C PHE A 199 -1.41 -9.69 6.75
N GLY A 200 -2.38 -10.50 6.31
CA GLY A 200 -2.97 -11.56 7.14
C GLY A 200 -1.93 -12.58 7.58
N THR A 201 -1.25 -13.22 6.62
CA THR A 201 -0.16 -14.18 6.91
C THR A 201 1.01 -13.51 7.62
N PHE A 202 1.27 -12.24 7.31
CA PHE A 202 2.29 -11.46 8.00
C PHE A 202 1.98 -11.28 9.50
N LEU A 203 0.70 -11.04 9.85
CA LEU A 203 0.30 -10.89 11.24
C LEU A 203 0.49 -12.19 12.04
N GLU A 204 0.19 -13.33 11.45
CA GLU A 204 0.33 -14.64 12.10
C GLU A 204 1.78 -14.99 12.43
N LYS A 205 2.74 -14.57 11.59
CA LYS A 205 4.14 -15.01 11.68
C LYS A 205 5.04 -14.07 12.47
N ASP A 206 4.87 -12.75 12.34
CA ASP A 206 5.87 -11.79 12.83
C ASP A 206 5.30 -10.39 13.14
N ALA A 207 3.99 -10.28 13.43
CA ALA A 207 3.27 -9.01 13.63
C ALA A 207 3.97 -8.05 14.60
N SER A 208 4.36 -8.56 15.76
CA SER A 208 4.62 -7.71 16.93
C SER A 208 5.83 -6.80 16.71
N ARG A 209 6.94 -7.33 16.17
CA ARG A 209 8.18 -6.57 15.98
C ARG A 209 8.03 -5.49 14.92
N ILE A 210 7.47 -5.85 13.77
CA ILE A 210 7.41 -4.93 12.62
C ILE A 210 6.29 -3.91 12.81
N VAL A 211 5.13 -4.31 13.34
CA VAL A 211 4.07 -3.34 13.68
C VAL A 211 4.56 -2.35 14.74
N GLN A 212 5.28 -2.81 15.77
CA GLN A 212 5.90 -1.90 16.74
C GLN A 212 6.94 -0.98 16.09
N TRP A 213 7.73 -1.49 15.15
CA TRP A 213 8.68 -0.65 14.41
C TRP A 213 7.95 0.40 13.56
N LEU A 214 6.97 -0.01 12.75
CA LEU A 214 6.15 0.88 11.92
C LEU A 214 5.50 1.96 12.76
N TYR A 215 4.98 1.59 13.92
CA TYR A 215 4.37 2.51 14.85
C TYR A 215 5.39 3.51 15.43
N ARG A 216 6.59 3.05 15.82
CA ARG A 216 7.68 3.94 16.27
C ARG A 216 8.17 4.87 15.15
N SER A 217 8.19 4.40 13.91
CA SER A 217 8.58 5.18 12.72
C SER A 217 7.52 6.22 12.35
N ALA A 218 6.24 5.84 12.41
CA ALA A 218 5.10 6.74 12.21
C ALA A 218 5.07 7.91 13.20
N ARG A 219 5.62 7.74 14.41
CA ARG A 219 5.72 8.82 15.40
C ARG A 219 6.82 9.84 15.13
N LYS A 220 7.79 9.55 14.25
CA LYS A 220 9.04 10.32 14.13
C LYS A 220 9.21 11.04 12.79
N SER A 221 8.29 10.88 11.84
CA SER A 221 8.43 11.37 10.47
C SER A 221 7.10 11.40 9.71
N ASP A 222 7.08 12.01 8.53
CA ASP A 222 6.06 11.88 7.46
C ASP A 222 5.99 10.45 6.89
N PHE A 223 5.93 9.47 7.77
CA PHE A 223 5.99 8.06 7.41
C PHE A 223 4.60 7.56 7.02
N LYS A 224 4.49 7.01 5.81
CA LYS A 224 3.26 6.36 5.32
C LYS A 224 3.45 4.84 5.26
N ALA A 225 2.52 4.08 5.83
CA ALA A 225 2.49 2.63 5.64
C ALA A 225 1.18 2.15 5.04
N PHE A 226 1.28 1.25 4.05
CA PHE A 226 0.16 0.55 3.46
C PHE A 226 0.27 -0.93 3.77
N PHE A 227 -0.78 -1.51 4.34
CA PHE A 227 -0.89 -2.93 4.62
C PHE A 227 -2.00 -3.50 3.75
N LEU A 228 -1.62 -4.37 2.82
CA LEU A 228 -2.51 -4.90 1.79
C LEU A 228 -2.76 -6.38 2.03
N GLY A 229 -3.96 -6.71 2.51
CA GLY A 229 -4.37 -8.07 2.88
C GLY A 229 -5.01 -8.87 1.73
N LYS A 230 -5.43 -10.11 2.05
CA LYS A 230 -6.10 -11.04 1.13
C LYS A 230 -7.42 -11.65 1.66
N ASN A 231 -7.91 -11.22 2.82
CA ASN A 231 -9.12 -11.70 3.49
C ASN A 231 -10.39 -10.90 3.15
N GLY A 232 -10.33 -9.83 2.35
CA GLY A 232 -11.49 -9.14 1.79
C GLY A 232 -12.19 -8.14 2.72
N SER A 233 -11.47 -7.54 3.68
CA SER A 233 -12.01 -6.52 4.60
C SER A 233 -11.25 -5.19 4.56
N VAL A 234 -11.89 -4.13 4.07
CA VAL A 234 -11.26 -2.80 4.09
C VAL A 234 -11.33 -2.21 5.51
N CYS A 235 -10.18 -2.03 6.17
CA CYS A 235 -10.08 -1.54 7.55
C CYS A 235 -9.17 -0.32 7.67
N LEU A 236 -9.70 0.87 7.39
CA LEU A 236 -8.90 2.08 7.30
C LEU A 236 -8.65 2.72 8.67
N ARG A 237 -7.48 2.47 9.26
CA ARG A 237 -7.14 2.98 10.60
C ARG A 237 -6.04 4.02 10.61
N ARG A 238 -6.36 5.23 11.05
CA ARG A 238 -5.35 6.21 11.47
C ARG A 238 -4.79 5.80 12.84
N LEU A 239 -3.56 5.32 12.86
CA LEU A 239 -2.85 5.06 14.11
C LEU A 239 -2.37 6.37 14.72
N ARG A 240 -2.94 6.75 15.88
CA ARG A 240 -2.49 7.91 16.64
C ARG A 240 -1.23 7.56 17.44
N PRO A 241 -0.27 8.49 17.56
CA PRO A 241 0.90 8.37 18.43
C PRO A 241 0.64 8.11 19.91
N SER A 242 -0.60 8.04 20.40
CA SER A 242 -0.90 7.79 21.82
C SER A 242 -1.63 6.47 22.08
N MET A 243 -2.10 5.76 21.05
CA MET A 243 -2.86 4.52 21.21
C MET A 243 -1.95 3.29 21.34
N SER A 244 -2.18 2.48 22.37
CA SER A 244 -1.70 1.10 22.38
C SER A 244 -2.38 0.36 21.22
N PHE A 245 -1.59 -0.18 20.31
CA PHE A 245 -2.11 -1.00 19.23
C PHE A 245 -2.55 -2.35 19.82
N ARG A 246 -3.81 -2.42 20.24
CA ARG A 246 -4.50 -3.70 20.25
C ARG A 246 -4.97 -3.92 18.82
N ILE A 247 -4.42 -4.95 18.17
CA ILE A 247 -5.15 -5.60 17.09
C ILE A 247 -6.52 -5.87 17.72
N PRO A 248 -7.64 -5.29 17.23
CA PRO A 248 -8.94 -5.71 17.71
C PRO A 248 -8.95 -7.23 17.73
N SER A 249 -9.66 -7.92 18.63
CA SER A 249 -10.06 -9.28 18.27
C SER A 249 -10.71 -9.12 16.90
N TRP A 250 -10.04 -9.59 15.86
CA TRP A 250 -10.69 -9.69 14.57
C TRP A 250 -11.75 -10.72 14.89
N ASP A 251 -12.98 -10.29 15.18
CA ASP A 251 -14.14 -11.10 14.83
C ASP A 251 -14.07 -11.18 13.31
N MET A 252 -13.14 -12.02 12.84
CA MET A 252 -13.15 -12.56 11.52
C MET A 252 -14.48 -13.28 11.47
N ASN A 253 -15.49 -12.61 10.92
CA ASN A 253 -16.63 -13.31 10.36
C ASN A 253 -16.04 -14.50 9.59
N PRO A 254 -16.49 -15.73 9.91
CA PRO A 254 -15.73 -16.94 9.63
C PRO A 254 -15.39 -17.00 8.14
N VAL A 255 -14.09 -16.99 7.89
CA VAL A 255 -13.34 -17.47 6.73
C VAL A 255 -14.25 -17.99 5.61
N LEU A 256 -14.32 -17.21 4.53
CA LEU A 256 -14.71 -17.65 3.20
C LEU A 256 -13.95 -18.94 2.82
N ASP A 257 -14.69 -20.02 2.54
CA ASP A 257 -14.14 -21.27 2.01
C ASP A 257 -13.33 -20.99 0.73
N GLU A 258 -12.10 -21.51 0.69
CA GLU A 258 -11.14 -21.35 -0.40
C GLU A 258 -11.69 -21.84 -1.75
N LYS A 259 -12.67 -22.75 -1.73
CA LYS A 259 -13.36 -23.25 -2.91
C LYS A 259 -14.18 -22.17 -3.61
N THR A 260 -14.95 -21.39 -2.85
CA THR A 260 -15.87 -20.36 -3.36
C THR A 260 -15.12 -19.21 -4.03
N MET A 261 -13.95 -18.82 -3.51
CA MET A 261 -13.11 -17.78 -4.11
C MET A 261 -12.43 -18.19 -5.43
N ARG A 262 -12.29 -19.50 -5.72
CA ARG A 262 -11.68 -19.98 -6.97
C ARG A 262 -12.63 -19.90 -8.15
N GLU A 263 -13.93 -19.99 -7.90
CA GLU A 263 -14.96 -20.14 -8.93
C GLU A 263 -15.45 -18.80 -9.52
N HIS A 264 -15.40 -17.68 -8.78
CA HIS A 264 -15.85 -16.36 -9.29
C HIS A 264 -14.88 -15.19 -8.99
N PRO A 265 -13.63 -15.22 -9.50
CA PRO A 265 -12.58 -14.26 -9.11
C PRO A 265 -12.85 -12.79 -9.48
N ALA A 266 -13.76 -12.52 -10.42
CA ALA A 266 -14.13 -11.16 -10.83
C ALA A 266 -15.24 -10.54 -9.95
N GLU A 267 -15.89 -11.34 -9.10
CA GLU A 267 -17.08 -10.94 -8.32
C GLU A 267 -16.79 -10.77 -6.81
N TYR A 268 -15.59 -11.14 -6.34
CA TYR A 268 -15.20 -11.12 -4.91
C TYR A 268 -14.25 -9.97 -4.53
N CYS A 269 -14.19 -8.91 -5.33
CA CYS A 269 -13.59 -7.65 -4.92
C CYS A 269 -14.73 -6.71 -4.52
N VAL A 270 -14.71 -6.21 -3.29
CA VAL A 270 -15.54 -5.05 -2.88
C VAL A 270 -15.30 -3.87 -3.83
#